data_AF-A0A818B1S0-F1
#
_entry.id   AF-A0A818B1S0-F1
#
_cell.length_a   1.000
_cell.length_b   1.000
_cell.length_c   1.000
_cell.angle_alpha   90.00
_cell.angle_beta   90.00
_cell.angle_gamma   90.00
#
_symmetry.space_group_name_H-M   'P 1'
#
loop_
_entity.id
_entity.type
_entity.pdbx_description
1 polymer ?
#
loop_
_entity_poly.entity_id
_entity_poly.type
_entity_poly.pdbx_seq_one_letter_code
_entity_poly.pdbx_strand_id
1 'polypeptide(L)'
;MGPYRKQNYHSIDLDMVEIPDSLTHFVHPLPPSKIQEIRRDMILSNEDQKSARVKKHFDDMRRIEEVEQRYYYATLGDKESNPFSLGIAVRFPYGEFEIKTAEPETEKVQIAHRFIRQRNVRIADWIYCNSTAEDNIGDTEESFRRYLKEKIETKQITSCMYFLLFHCETLLP
;
A
#
# COMPACT_ATOMS: atom_id res chain seq x y z
N MET A 1 25.93 4.38 -21.01
CA MET A 1 25.21 4.66 -19.75
C MET A 1 23.80 4.12 -19.92
N GLY A 2 23.51 2.95 -19.34
CA GLY A 2 22.22 2.28 -19.47
C GLY A 2 21.20 2.81 -18.45
N PRO A 3 19.89 2.72 -18.74
CA PRO A 3 18.84 3.14 -17.82
C PRO A 3 18.87 2.25 -16.56
N TYR A 4 18.96 2.88 -15.38
CA TYR A 4 18.74 2.22 -14.10
C TYR A 4 17.26 1.83 -13.97
N ARG A 5 16.86 0.72 -14.61
CA ARG A 5 15.49 0.16 -14.52
C ARG A 5 15.54 -1.26 -13.96
N LYS A 6 14.80 -1.46 -12.86
CA LYS A 6 14.37 -2.72 -12.22
C LYS A 6 15.06 -3.98 -12.76
N GLN A 7 16.16 -4.38 -12.15
CA GLN A 7 16.67 -5.74 -12.32
C GLN A 7 15.83 -6.69 -11.46
N ASN A 8 15.41 -7.80 -12.06
CA ASN A 8 14.80 -8.98 -11.46
C ASN A 8 15.01 -9.12 -9.93
N TYR A 9 13.93 -8.95 -9.15
CA TYR A 9 13.86 -9.12 -7.69
C TYR A 9 13.92 -10.59 -7.27
N HIS A 10 14.90 -11.36 -7.74
CA HIS A 10 15.00 -12.77 -7.39
C HIS A 10 15.79 -12.98 -6.08
N SER A 11 16.48 -11.96 -5.57
CA SER A 11 17.16 -11.97 -4.27
C SER A 11 17.52 -10.55 -3.82
N ILE A 12 16.52 -9.77 -3.39
CA ILE A 12 16.73 -8.41 -2.88
C ILE A 12 16.64 -8.39 -1.35
N ASP A 13 17.68 -7.86 -0.71
CA ASP A 13 17.75 -7.65 0.73
C ASP A 13 17.01 -6.35 1.12
N LEU A 14 16.51 -6.31 2.35
CA LEU A 14 15.76 -5.20 2.92
C LEU A 14 16.56 -3.90 2.94
N ASP A 15 17.86 -3.96 3.20
CA ASP A 15 18.75 -2.80 3.23
C ASP A 15 19.07 -2.22 1.85
N MET A 16 18.75 -2.95 0.77
CA MET A 16 18.80 -2.44 -0.60
C MET A 16 17.49 -1.76 -1.02
N VAL A 17 16.38 -2.10 -0.37
CA VAL A 17 15.06 -1.50 -0.65
C VAL A 17 14.82 -0.26 0.21
N GLU A 18 15.13 -0.36 1.51
CA GLU A 18 14.92 0.71 2.48
C GLU A 18 16.23 1.43 2.74
N ILE A 19 16.36 2.64 2.18
CA ILE A 19 17.55 3.47 2.32
C ILE A 19 17.47 4.20 3.66
N PRO A 20 18.35 3.91 4.64
CA PRO A 20 18.32 4.57 5.94
C PRO A 20 18.71 6.05 5.81
N ASP A 21 18.15 6.90 6.66
CA ASP A 21 18.55 8.29 6.75
C ASP A 21 19.98 8.41 7.31
N SER A 22 20.93 8.65 6.42
CA SER A 22 22.35 8.66 6.75
C SER A 22 22.82 10.03 7.23
N LEU A 23 22.36 10.42 8.42
CA LEU A 23 22.89 11.59 9.14
C LEU A 23 24.09 11.23 10.05
N THR A 24 24.44 9.96 10.16
CA THR A 24 25.50 9.43 11.06
C THR A 24 26.82 9.12 10.35
N HIS A 25 27.23 9.92 9.37
CA HIS A 25 28.40 9.64 8.52
C HIS A 25 29.79 9.91 9.14
N PHE A 26 29.93 10.18 10.44
CA PHE A 26 31.21 10.66 10.99
C PHE A 26 31.90 9.75 12.02
N VAL A 27 31.43 8.51 12.23
CA VAL A 27 32.03 7.60 13.22
C VAL A 27 32.32 6.23 12.59
N HIS A 28 33.57 5.79 12.67
CA HIS A 28 34.01 4.45 12.25
C HIS A 28 34.41 3.59 13.47
N PRO A 29 34.00 2.30 13.52
CA PRO A 29 33.06 1.64 12.62
C PRO A 29 31.64 2.19 12.79
N LEU A 30 30.89 2.27 11.69
CA LEU A 30 29.51 2.74 11.71
C LEU A 30 28.65 1.74 12.50
N PRO A 31 27.83 2.18 13.47
CA PRO A 31 26.86 1.31 14.10
C PRO A 31 25.87 0.79 13.04
N PRO A 32 25.30 -0.42 13.21
CA PRO A 32 24.31 -0.94 12.29
C PRO A 32 23.13 0.02 12.17
N SER A 33 22.62 0.23 10.95
CA SER A 33 21.45 1.08 10.75
C SER A 33 20.22 0.45 11.42
N LYS A 34 19.20 1.27 11.69
CA LYS A 34 17.95 0.77 12.28
C LYS A 34 17.28 -0.30 11.41
N ILE A 35 17.40 -0.18 10.09
CA ILE A 35 16.92 -1.17 9.11
C ILE A 35 17.69 -2.49 9.25
N GLN A 36 19.01 -2.44 9.47
CA GLN A 36 19.82 -3.64 9.70
C GLN A 36 19.48 -4.33 11.03
N GLU A 37 19.12 -3.57 12.07
CA GLU A 37 18.58 -4.14 13.32
C GLU A 37 17.25 -4.87 13.06
N ILE A 38 16.30 -4.22 12.40
CA ILE A 38 14.99 -4.79 12.06
C ILE A 38 15.18 -6.07 11.23
N ARG A 39 16.06 -6.03 10.22
CA ARG A 39 16.40 -7.21 9.42
C ARG A 39 16.92 -8.37 10.29
N ARG A 40 17.86 -8.08 11.20
CA ARG A 40 18.42 -9.09 12.09
C ARG A 40 17.35 -9.69 12.99
N ASP A 41 16.46 -8.87 13.53
CA ASP A 41 15.39 -9.34 14.42
C ASP A 41 14.41 -10.24 13.67
N MET A 42 14.04 -9.89 12.44
CA MET A 42 13.22 -10.73 11.59
C MET A 42 13.89 -12.08 11.26
N ILE A 43 15.21 -12.09 11.01
CA ILE A 43 15.98 -13.32 10.77
C ILE A 43 16.00 -14.21 12.02
N LEU A 44 16.08 -13.62 13.21
CA LEU A 44 16.07 -14.34 14.48
C LEU A 44 14.67 -14.79 14.91
N SER A 45 13.64 -14.48 14.12
CA SER A 45 12.24 -14.76 14.40
C SER A 45 11.73 -14.04 15.66
N ASN A 46 12.24 -12.83 15.90
CA ASN A 46 11.72 -11.98 16.96
C ASN A 46 10.44 -11.28 16.49
N GLU A 47 9.52 -11.05 17.42
CA GLU A 47 8.33 -10.22 17.21
C GLU A 47 8.50 -8.91 17.97
N ASP A 48 8.49 -7.79 17.25
CA ASP A 48 8.67 -6.47 17.84
C ASP A 48 8.21 -5.38 16.85
N GLN A 49 8.27 -4.13 17.31
CA GLN A 49 7.96 -2.94 16.54
C GLN A 49 9.08 -1.91 16.67
N LYS A 50 9.56 -1.38 15.54
CA LYS A 50 10.62 -0.35 15.53
C LYS A 50 10.32 0.75 14.53
N SER A 51 10.63 1.98 14.89
CA SER A 51 10.58 3.12 13.97
C SER A 51 11.95 3.37 13.33
N ALA A 52 11.97 3.67 12.05
CA ALA A 52 13.17 4.11 11.32
C ALA A 52 12.82 5.23 10.33
N ARG A 53 13.74 6.18 10.18
CA ARG A 53 13.66 7.18 9.10
C ARG A 53 14.35 6.64 7.86
N VAL A 54 13.63 6.67 6.75
CA VAL A 54 14.07 6.13 5.47
C VAL A 54 13.81 7.13 4.35
N LYS A 55 14.55 6.96 3.25
CA LYS A 55 14.40 7.75 2.03
C LYS A 55 13.58 6.95 1.02
N LYS A 56 12.40 7.45 0.67
CA LYS A 56 11.50 6.84 -0.33
C LYS A 56 11.66 7.56 -1.66
N HIS A 57 11.81 6.79 -2.73
CA HIS A 57 11.86 7.31 -4.09
C HIS A 57 10.47 7.30 -4.74
N PHE A 58 10.12 8.38 -5.44
CA PHE A 58 8.90 8.48 -6.23
C PHE A 58 9.20 9.02 -7.63
N ASP A 59 8.26 8.81 -8.56
CA ASP A 59 8.32 9.25 -9.96
C ASP A 59 9.56 8.78 -10.71
N ASP A 60 9.74 7.46 -10.81
CA ASP A 60 10.89 6.86 -11.50
C ASP A 60 12.23 7.43 -11.00
N MET A 61 12.41 7.45 -9.67
CA MET A 61 13.64 7.91 -8.98
C MET A 61 13.94 9.41 -9.12
N ARG A 62 12.98 10.24 -9.57
CA ARG A 62 13.20 11.69 -9.75
C ARG A 62 13.08 12.48 -8.45
N ARG A 63 12.30 11.98 -7.49
CA ARG A 63 12.04 12.64 -6.21
C ARG A 63 12.37 11.70 -5.06
N ILE A 64 12.86 12.28 -3.96
CA ILE A 64 13.17 11.59 -2.72
C ILE A 64 12.44 12.29 -1.59
N GLU A 65 11.78 11.53 -0.74
CA GLU A 65 11.17 12.01 0.48
C GLU A 65 11.77 11.29 1.68
N GLU A 66 12.09 12.03 2.74
CA GLU A 66 12.47 11.48 4.03
C GLU A 66 11.21 11.22 4.85
N VAL A 67 11.01 9.97 5.24
CA VAL A 67 9.78 9.51 5.87
C VAL A 67 10.13 8.71 7.11
N GLU A 68 9.43 8.99 8.20
CA GLU A 68 9.43 8.10 9.37
C GLU A 68 8.45 6.96 9.14
N GLN A 69 8.95 5.74 9.21
CA GLN A 69 8.16 4.52 9.11
C GLN A 69 8.24 3.73 10.41
N ARG A 70 7.10 3.14 10.80
CA ARG A 70 7.00 2.18 11.88
C ARG A 70 6.87 0.79 11.28
N TYR A 71 7.83 -0.05 11.59
CA TYR A 71 7.90 -1.44 11.16
C TYR A 71 7.32 -2.33 12.25
N TYR A 72 6.38 -3.17 11.86
CA TYR A 72 5.80 -4.24 12.66
C TYR A 72 6.24 -5.55 12.06
N TYR A 73 6.83 -6.45 12.84
CA TYR A 73 7.28 -7.71 12.28
C TYR A 73 7.08 -8.89 13.23
N ALA A 74 6.76 -10.04 12.64
CA ALA A 74 6.50 -11.29 13.34
C ALA A 74 6.84 -12.49 12.44
N THR A 75 6.96 -13.66 13.05
CA THR A 75 7.18 -14.92 12.32
C THR A 75 5.87 -15.43 11.74
N LEU A 76 5.89 -15.98 10.52
CA LEU A 76 4.71 -16.55 9.90
C LEU A 76 4.50 -18.01 10.33
N GLY A 77 3.58 -18.24 11.27
CA GLY A 77 3.25 -19.60 11.74
C GLY A 77 4.34 -20.21 12.63
N ASP A 78 4.37 -21.55 12.72
CA ASP A 78 5.30 -22.24 13.61
C ASP A 78 6.74 -22.20 13.06
N LYS A 79 7.68 -21.74 13.90
CA LYS A 79 9.11 -21.54 13.56
C LYS A 79 9.81 -22.81 13.02
N GLU A 80 9.34 -23.98 13.42
CA GLU A 80 9.87 -25.27 12.94
C GLU A 80 9.43 -25.61 11.51
N SER A 81 8.30 -25.06 11.08
CA SER A 81 7.70 -25.33 9.77
C SER A 81 8.02 -24.23 8.74
N ASN A 82 8.24 -22.99 9.19
CA ASN A 82 8.37 -21.84 8.31
C ASN A 82 9.52 -20.90 8.74
N PRO A 83 10.56 -20.73 7.90
CA PRO A 83 11.67 -19.81 8.17
C PRO A 83 11.37 -18.36 7.79
N PHE A 84 10.14 -18.04 7.33
CA PHE A 84 9.79 -16.70 6.87
C PHE A 84 9.19 -15.83 7.99
N SER A 85 9.63 -14.56 8.01
CA SER A 85 9.06 -13.50 8.84
C SER A 85 8.33 -12.49 7.95
N LEU A 86 7.22 -11.96 8.44
CA LEU A 86 6.46 -10.90 7.80
C LEU A 86 6.76 -9.57 8.48
N GLY A 87 7.10 -8.56 7.68
CA GLY A 87 7.24 -7.18 8.13
C GLY A 87 6.24 -6.27 7.42
N ILE A 88 5.61 -5.37 8.16
CA ILE A 88 4.68 -4.35 7.66
C ILE A 88 5.25 -2.98 8.02
N ALA A 89 5.45 -2.12 7.02
CA ALA A 89 5.92 -0.75 7.22
C ALA A 89 4.75 0.22 7.07
N VAL A 90 4.36 0.86 8.18
CA VAL A 90 3.31 1.88 8.21
C VAL A 90 3.99 3.25 8.32
N ARG A 91 3.51 4.22 7.54
CA ARG A 91 4.02 5.59 7.62
C ARG A 91 3.59 6.23 8.94
N PHE A 92 4.41 7.13 9.50
CA PHE A 92 4.06 7.91 10.68
C PHE A 92 3.96 9.39 10.30
N PRO A 93 3.00 10.18 10.84
CA PRO A 93 1.97 9.81 11.84
C PRO A 93 0.66 9.26 11.24
N TYR A 94 0.61 9.01 9.93
CA TYR A 94 -0.62 8.61 9.24
C TYR A 94 -0.51 7.19 8.66
N GLY A 95 -1.60 6.42 8.78
CA GLY A 95 -1.65 5.02 8.32
C GLY A 95 -1.92 4.02 9.45
N GLU A 96 -1.86 4.45 10.71
CA GLU A 96 -2.27 3.64 11.86
C GLU A 96 -3.80 3.53 12.00
N PHE A 97 -4.53 4.48 11.41
CA PHE A 97 -5.98 4.53 11.44
C PHE A 97 -6.53 4.38 10.03
N GLU A 98 -7.58 3.58 9.89
CA GLU A 98 -8.34 3.42 8.65
C GLU A 98 -9.76 3.99 8.80
N ILE A 99 -10.26 4.61 7.74
CA ILE A 99 -11.65 5.07 7.68
C ILE A 99 -12.51 3.93 7.15
N LYS A 100 -13.29 3.31 8.04
CA LYS A 100 -14.32 2.35 7.65
C LYS A 100 -15.59 3.11 7.30
N THR A 101 -16.03 2.96 6.06
CA THR A 101 -17.32 3.51 5.63
C THR A 101 -18.41 2.47 5.90
N ALA A 102 -19.54 2.91 6.45
CA ALA A 102 -20.73 2.08 6.56
C ALA A 102 -21.27 1.73 5.16
N GLU A 103 -22.15 0.73 5.09
CA GLU A 103 -22.84 0.41 3.84
C GLU A 103 -23.51 1.66 3.24
N PRO A 104 -23.16 2.03 2.00
CA PRO A 104 -23.65 3.27 1.41
C PRO A 104 -25.14 3.14 1.10
N GLU A 105 -25.92 4.08 1.62
CA GLU A 105 -27.34 4.22 1.25
C GLU A 105 -27.49 4.33 -0.28
N THR A 106 -28.54 3.72 -0.84
CA THR A 106 -28.77 3.66 -2.29
C THR A 106 -28.75 5.05 -2.95
N GLU A 107 -29.21 6.09 -2.25
CA GLU A 107 -29.18 7.47 -2.72
C GLU A 107 -27.76 7.99 -2.96
N LYS A 108 -26.82 7.69 -2.04
CA LYS A 108 -25.40 8.05 -2.16
C LYS A 108 -24.75 7.35 -3.35
N VAL A 109 -25.09 6.08 -3.59
CA VAL A 109 -24.61 5.31 -4.75
C VAL A 109 -25.11 5.91 -6.07
N GLN A 110 -26.39 6.32 -6.13
CA GLN A 110 -26.96 6.97 -7.32
C GLN A 110 -26.31 8.31 -7.63
N ILE A 111 -26.04 9.11 -6.58
CA ILE A 111 -25.33 10.39 -6.71
C ILE A 111 -23.90 10.13 -7.24
N ALA A 112 -23.17 9.18 -6.66
CA ALA A 112 -21.83 8.81 -7.11
C ALA A 112 -21.83 8.36 -8.58
N HIS A 113 -22.74 7.47 -8.96
CA HIS A 113 -22.88 7.00 -10.35
C HIS A 113 -23.18 8.15 -11.32
N ARG A 114 -24.00 9.13 -10.94
CA ARG A 114 -24.27 10.33 -11.75
C ARG A 114 -23.03 11.20 -11.90
N PHE A 115 -22.30 11.44 -10.81
CA PHE A 115 -21.08 12.26 -10.83
C PHE A 115 -19.98 11.65 -11.71
N ILE A 116 -19.77 10.34 -11.61
CA ILE A 116 -18.78 9.62 -12.42
C ILE A 116 -19.13 9.68 -13.92
N ARG A 117 -20.41 9.64 -14.29
CA ARG A 117 -20.83 9.74 -15.70
C ARG A 117 -20.70 11.14 -16.29
N GLN A 118 -20.78 12.18 -15.46
CA GLN A 118 -20.80 13.58 -15.90
C GLN A 118 -19.44 14.28 -15.89
N ARG A 119 -18.44 13.69 -15.22
CA ARG A 119 -17.10 14.29 -15.07
C ARG A 119 -16.04 13.28 -15.46
N ASN A 120 -14.88 13.79 -15.89
CA ASN A 120 -13.68 12.98 -16.11
C ASN A 120 -13.05 12.61 -14.76
N VAL A 121 -13.70 11.70 -14.03
CA VAL A 121 -13.20 11.18 -12.75
C VAL A 121 -12.23 10.04 -13.05
N ARG A 122 -11.04 10.06 -12.43
CA ARG A 122 -10.14 8.92 -12.45
C ARG A 122 -10.54 7.94 -11.38
N ILE A 123 -10.80 6.70 -11.77
CA ILE A 123 -11.05 5.58 -10.88
C ILE A 123 -9.73 4.84 -10.69
N ALA A 124 -9.47 4.38 -9.47
CA ALA A 124 -8.26 3.61 -9.19
C ALA A 124 -8.34 2.24 -9.87
N ASP A 125 -7.20 1.73 -10.32
CA ASP A 125 -7.11 0.43 -11.01
C ASP A 125 -7.14 -0.72 -10.00
N TRP A 126 -8.26 -0.85 -9.28
CA TRP A 126 -8.47 -1.85 -8.24
C TRP A 126 -9.42 -2.95 -8.71
N ILE A 127 -9.29 -4.12 -8.08
CA ILE A 127 -10.25 -5.21 -8.24
C ILE A 127 -11.44 -4.90 -7.33
N TYR A 128 -12.48 -4.25 -7.88
CA TYR A 128 -13.66 -3.84 -7.12
C TYR A 128 -14.63 -5.00 -6.84
N CYS A 129 -14.87 -5.87 -7.82
CA CYS A 129 -15.70 -7.06 -7.69
C CYS A 129 -15.18 -8.14 -8.63
N ASN A 130 -14.93 -9.35 -8.10
CA ASN A 130 -14.65 -10.52 -8.91
C ASN A 130 -15.93 -11.36 -8.98
N SER A 131 -16.73 -11.16 -10.03
CA SER A 131 -17.83 -12.08 -10.32
C SER A 131 -17.21 -13.35 -10.88
N THR A 132 -17.24 -14.43 -10.09
CA THR A 132 -16.77 -15.75 -10.52
C THR A 132 -17.63 -16.26 -11.67
N ALA A 133 -17.18 -16.03 -12.91
CA ALA A 133 -17.37 -16.86 -14.11
C ALA A 133 -17.01 -16.01 -15.33
N GLU A 134 -15.91 -16.35 -16.00
CA GLU A 134 -15.68 -16.13 -17.44
C GLU A 134 -15.84 -14.73 -18.05
N ASP A 135 -15.92 -13.66 -17.26
CA ASP A 135 -15.86 -12.32 -17.83
C ASP A 135 -14.41 -11.91 -18.05
N ASN A 136 -14.05 -11.75 -19.33
CA ASN A 136 -12.82 -11.10 -19.76
C ASN A 136 -12.57 -9.88 -18.87
N ILE A 137 -11.33 -9.76 -18.35
CA ILE A 137 -10.86 -8.62 -17.56
C ILE A 137 -10.96 -7.38 -18.46
N GLY A 138 -12.16 -6.78 -18.48
CA GLY A 138 -12.41 -5.48 -19.07
C GLY A 138 -11.78 -4.40 -18.20
N ASP A 139 -11.72 -3.20 -18.76
CA ASP A 139 -11.24 -1.98 -18.10
C ASP A 139 -11.79 -1.87 -16.66
N THR A 140 -10.94 -1.50 -15.68
CA THR A 140 -11.33 -1.42 -14.27
C THR A 140 -12.42 -0.40 -14.02
N GLU A 141 -12.48 0.63 -14.85
CA GLU A 141 -13.59 1.58 -14.87
C GLU A 141 -14.92 0.91 -15.24
N GLU A 142 -14.92 0.02 -16.23
CA GLU A 142 -16.13 -0.67 -16.66
C GLU A 142 -16.64 -1.64 -15.57
N SER A 143 -15.71 -2.34 -14.93
CA SER A 143 -15.99 -3.23 -13.81
C SER A 143 -16.61 -2.48 -12.63
N PHE A 144 -16.08 -1.30 -12.31
CA PHE A 144 -16.63 -0.46 -11.25
C PHE A 144 -18.02 0.10 -11.61
N ARG A 145 -18.23 0.52 -12.86
CA ARG A 145 -19.54 1.00 -13.33
C ARG A 145 -20.60 -0.10 -13.28
N ARG A 146 -20.23 -1.35 -13.64
CA ARG A 146 -21.10 -2.52 -13.54
C ARG A 146 -21.52 -2.78 -12.10
N TYR A 147 -20.56 -2.77 -11.17
CA TYR A 147 -20.83 -2.88 -9.73
C TYR A 147 -21.83 -1.83 -9.24
N LEU A 148 -21.62 -0.55 -9.57
CA LEU A 148 -22.54 0.52 -9.15
C LEU A 148 -23.95 0.31 -9.72
N LYS A 149 -24.06 -0.13 -10.97
CA LYS A 149 -25.35 -0.41 -11.62
C LYS A 149 -26.09 -1.55 -10.93
N GLU A 150 -25.42 -2.66 -10.67
CA GLU A 150 -25.99 -3.81 -9.97
C GLU A 150 -26.48 -3.44 -8.56
N LYS A 151 -25.70 -2.63 -7.82
CA LYS A 151 -26.09 -2.15 -6.48
C LYS A 151 -27.28 -1.19 -6.49
N ILE A 152 -27.46 -0.41 -7.56
CA ILE A 152 -28.66 0.44 -7.74
C ILE A 152 -29.90 -0.41 -8.03
N GLU A 153 -29.76 -1.47 -8.84
CA GLU A 153 -30.87 -2.32 -9.29
C GLU A 153 -31.36 -3.30 -8.22
N THR A 154 -30.43 -3.89 -7.45
CA THR A 154 -30.77 -4.96 -6.48
C THR A 154 -31.33 -4.47 -5.16
N LYS A 155 -31.20 -3.16 -4.81
CA LYS A 155 -31.56 -2.59 -3.50
C LYS A 155 -31.01 -3.36 -2.28
N GLN A 156 -30.09 -4.30 -2.48
CA GLN A 156 -29.47 -5.09 -1.43
C GLN A 156 -28.00 -4.73 -1.34
N ILE A 157 -27.62 -4.19 -0.18
CA ILE A 157 -26.22 -3.92 0.12
C ILE A 157 -25.70 -5.16 0.84
N THR A 158 -25.05 -6.04 0.09
CA THR A 158 -24.15 -7.04 0.67
C THR A 158 -22.73 -6.49 0.66
N SER A 159 -22.06 -6.63 1.81
CA SER A 159 -20.71 -6.17 2.11
C SER A 159 -19.68 -6.69 1.09
N CYS A 160 -19.25 -5.81 0.20
CA CYS A 160 -17.97 -5.93 -0.50
C CYS A 160 -17.03 -4.92 0.15
N MET A 161 -15.80 -5.34 0.46
CA MET A 161 -14.82 -4.60 1.25
C MET A 161 -14.62 -3.16 0.70
N TYR A 162 -15.19 -2.17 1.40
CA TYR A 162 -15.17 -0.78 0.99
C TYR A 162 -13.82 -0.15 1.34
N PHE A 163 -12.96 0.02 0.35
CA PHE A 163 -11.90 1.03 0.39
C PHE A 163 -12.24 2.08 -0.67
N LEU A 164 -12.48 3.32 -0.22
CA LEU A 164 -12.47 4.51 -1.06
C LEU A 164 -11.46 5.46 -0.44
N LEU A 165 -10.20 5.36 -0.87
CA LEU A 165 -9.23 6.42 -0.58
C LEU A 165 -9.41 7.49 -1.65
N PHE A 166 -10.07 8.58 -1.25
CA PHE A 166 -9.98 9.84 -1.99
C PHE A 166 -8.55 10.36 -1.87
N HIS A 167 -7.74 10.17 -2.92
CA HIS A 167 -6.53 10.96 -3.07
C HIS A 167 -6.95 12.36 -3.55
N CYS A 168 -7.18 13.25 -2.60
CA CYS A 168 -7.27 14.69 -2.87
C CYS A 168 -5.84 15.20 -3.01
N GLU A 169 -5.33 15.31 -4.24
CA GLU A 169 -4.16 16.15 -4.50
C GLU A 169 -4.61 17.60 -4.24
N THR A 170 -4.26 18.10 -3.06
CA THR A 170 -4.25 19.53 -2.80
C THR A 170 -3.17 20.15 -3.67
N LEU A 171 -3.57 20.64 -4.85
CA LEU A 171 -2.90 21.74 -5.53
C LEU A 171 -2.90 22.92 -4.56
N LEU A 172 -1.78 23.11 -3.87
CA LEU A 172 -1.46 24.39 -3.24
C LEU A 172 -0.79 25.30 -4.28
N PRO A 173 -1.06 26.62 -4.20
CA PRO A 173 -0.79 27.61 -5.24
C PRO A 173 0.69 27.90 -5.48
#